data_AF-A0A0R3MQ65-F1
#
_entry.id   AF-A0A0R3MQ65-F1
#
_cell.length_a   1.000
_cell.length_b   1.000
_cell.length_c   1.000
_cell.angle_alpha   90.00
_cell.angle_beta   90.00
_cell.angle_gamma   90.00
#
_symmetry.space_group_name_H-M   'P 1'
#
loop_
_entity.id
_entity.type
_entity.pdbx_description
1 polymer ?
#
loop_
_entity_poly.entity_id
_entity_poly.type
_entity_poly.pdbx_seq_one_letter_code
_entity_poly.pdbx_strand_id
1 'polypeptide(L)' 'MGLDHVRSEIEHMRVQVGRQRKEILQLQRAGISTAAAELMLQRMLAKIEGLCDERDRLKKEQGGPTKGRVLGGRSW' A
#
# COMPACT_ATOMS: atom_id res chain seq x y z
N MET A 1 12.35 -0.71 -10.78
CA MET A 1 11.01 -0.14 -11.05
C MET A 1 11.08 1.36 -10.82
N GLY A 2 10.39 2.18 -11.62
CA GLY A 2 10.26 3.61 -11.30
C GLY A 2 9.33 3.85 -10.11
N LEU A 3 9.48 4.97 -9.40
CA LEU A 3 8.64 5.30 -8.23
C LEU A 3 7.14 5.37 -8.58
N ASP A 4 6.81 5.91 -9.75
CA ASP A 4 5.44 6.01 -10.23
C ASP A 4 4.83 4.63 -10.50
N HIS A 5 5.62 3.70 -11.02
CA HIS A 5 5.19 2.31 -11.19
C HIS A 5 4.84 1.66 -9.84
N VAL A 6 5.71 1.81 -8.83
CA VAL A 6 5.46 1.27 -7.48
C VAL A 6 4.21 1.90 -6.86
N ARG A 7 4.00 3.20 -7.03
CA ARG A 7 2.77 3.89 -6.58
C ARG A 7 1.53 3.32 -7.26
N SER A 8 1.55 3.18 -8.59
CA SER A 8 0.44 2.59 -9.35
C SER A 8 0.16 1.16 -8.90
N GLU A 9 1.18 0.33 -8.68
CA GLU A 9 1.00 -1.03 -8.17
C GLU A 9 0.34 -1.07 -6.78
N ILE A 10 0.74 -0.18 -5.87
CA ILE A 10 0.12 -0.07 -4.53
C ILE A 10 -1.38 0.25 -4.66
N GLU A 11 -1.73 1.23 -5.50
CA GLU A 11 -3.13 1.61 -5.70
C GLU A 11 -3.95 0.49 -6.36
N HIS A 12 -3.40 -0.20 -7.36
CA HIS A 12 -4.03 -1.38 -7.94
C HIS A 12 -4.25 -2.49 -6.91
N MET A 13 -3.24 -2.78 -6.09
CA MET A 13 -3.32 -3.79 -5.03
C MET A 13 -4.36 -3.42 -3.97
N ARG A 14 -4.48 -2.15 -3.58
CA ARG A 14 -5.52 -1.67 -2.65
C ARG A 14 -6.93 -1.91 -3.19
N VAL A 15 -7.14 -1.68 -4.48
CA VAL A 15 -8.43 -1.99 -5.13
C VAL A 15 -8.72 -3.49 -5.06
N GLN A 16 -7.72 -4.34 -5.33
CA GLN A 16 -7.89 -5.80 -5.23
C GLN A 16 -8.19 -6.24 -3.79
N VAL A 17 -7.50 -5.69 -2.78
CA VAL A 17 -7.78 -5.95 -1.36
C VAL A 17 -9.22 -5.58 -1.01
N GLY A 18 -9.71 -4.43 -1.49
CA GLY A 18 -11.10 -4.02 -1.31
C GLY A 18 -12.10 -5.01 -1.91
N ARG A 19 -11.79 -5.60 -3.07
CA ARG A 19 -12.61 -6.65 -3.70
C ARG A 19 -12.57 -7.96 -2.90
N GLN A 20 -11.38 -8.40 -2.50
CA GLN A 20 -11.20 -9.63 -1.70
C GLN A 20 -11.98 -9.57 -0.38
N ARG A 21 -11.98 -8.41 0.29
CA ARG A 21 -12.78 -8.21 1.51
C ARG A 21 -14.28 -8.33 1.26
N LYS A 22 -14.78 -7.85 0.11
CA LYS A 22 -16.19 -8.00 -0.26
C LYS A 22 -16.54 -9.47 -0.55
N GLU A 23 -15.65 -10.19 -1.22
CA GLU A 23 -15.82 -11.62 -1.48
C GLU A 23 -15.87 -12.42 -0.18
N ILE A 24 -14.93 -12.18 0.74
CA ILE A 24 -14.94 -12.80 2.08
C ILE A 24 -16.28 -12.56 2.78
N LEU A 25 -16.78 -11.32 2.76
CA LEU A 25 -18.08 -10.99 3.37
C LEU A 25 -19.24 -11.74 2.71
N GLN A 26 -19.22 -11.90 1.38
CA GLN A 26 -20.25 -12.67 0.66
C GLN A 26 -20.20 -14.16 1.01
N LEU A 27 -19.00 -14.74 1.07
CA LEU A 27 -18.80 -16.14 1.46
C LEU A 27 -19.24 -16.38 2.91
N GLN A 28 -18.90 -15.49 3.84
CA GLN A 28 -19.35 -15.56 5.24
C GLN A 28 -20.88 -15.53 5.34
N ARG A 29 -21.56 -14.64 4.58
CA ARG A 29 -23.02 -14.56 4.54
C ARG A 29 -23.67 -15.82 3.96
N ALA A 30 -22.97 -16.51 3.05
CA ALA A 30 -23.40 -17.80 2.51
C ALA A 30 -23.06 -18.99 3.42
N GLY A 31 -22.41 -18.76 4.57
CA GLY A 31 -21.96 -19.85 5.47
C GLY A 31 -20.81 -20.67 4.90
N ILE A 32 -20.11 -20.17 3.89
CA ILE A 32 -18.98 -20.84 3.25
C ILE A 32 -17.69 -20.52 4.02
N SER A 33 -16.84 -21.52 4.22
CA SER A 33 -15.53 -21.33 4.84
C SER A 33 -14.69 -20.30 4.08
N THR A 34 -14.12 -19.34 4.80
CA THR A 34 -13.35 -18.23 4.22
C THR A 34 -11.85 -18.33 4.44
N ALA A 35 -11.36 -19.40 5.07
CA ALA A 35 -9.94 -19.56 5.44
C ALA A 35 -8.98 -19.35 4.25
N ALA A 36 -9.31 -19.89 3.07
CA ALA A 36 -8.49 -19.71 1.87
C ALA A 36 -8.48 -18.26 1.36
N ALA A 37 -9.64 -17.60 1.38
CA ALA A 37 -9.79 -16.21 0.96
C ALA A 37 -9.09 -15.25 1.93
N GLU A 38 -9.12 -15.53 3.23
CA GLU A 38 -8.40 -14.79 4.26
C GLU A 38 -6.88 -14.95 4.13
N LEU A 39 -6.39 -16.17 3.86
CA LEU A 39 -4.97 -16.42 3.58
C LEU A 39 -4.51 -15.64 2.34
N MET A 40 -5.32 -15.60 1.28
CA MET A 40 -5.03 -14.80 0.08
C MET A 40 -4.99 -13.31 0.42
N LEU A 41 -5.94 -12.81 1.22
CA LEU A 41 -5.96 -11.43 1.68
C LEU A 41 -4.68 -11.07 2.47
N GLN A 42 -4.23 -11.95 3.36
CA GLN A 42 -2.97 -11.75 4.11
C GLN A 42 -1.77 -11.62 3.17
N ARG A 43 -1.67 -12.48 2.16
CA ARG A 43 -0.59 -12.42 1.16
C ARG A 43 -0.62 -11.12 0.36
N MET A 44 -1.81 -10.63 0.01
CA MET A 44 -1.96 -9.35 -0.69
C MET A 44 -1.51 -8.17 0.18
N LEU A 45 -1.84 -8.18 1.48
CA LEU A 45 -1.41 -7.16 2.42
C LEU A 45 0.11 -7.17 2.61
N ALA A 46 0.71 -8.35 2.79
CA ALA A 46 2.17 -8.49 2.89
C ALA A 46 2.89 -7.97 1.63
N LYS A 47 2.31 -8.19 0.44
CA LYS A 47 2.84 -7.62 -0.81
C LYS A 47 2.76 -6.08 -0.82
N ILE A 48 1.67 -5.49 -0.31
CA ILE A 48 1.54 -4.02 -0.21
C ILE A 48 2.58 -3.46 0.75
N GLU A 49 2.85 -4.12 1.87
CA GLU A 49 3.91 -3.72 2.81
C GLU A 49 5.27 -3.70 2.12
N GLY A 50 5.64 -4.77 1.40
CA GLY A 50 6.89 -4.81 0.63
C GLY A 50 6.98 -3.72 -0.45
N LEU A 51 5.87 -3.40 -1.12
CA LEU A 51 5.83 -2.28 -2.09
C LEU A 51 5.98 -0.91 -1.40
N CYS A 52 5.47 -0.75 -0.18
CA CYS A 52 5.66 0.48 0.60
C CYS A 52 7.12 0.67 1.00
N ASP A 53 7.79 -0.40 1.43
CA ASP A 53 9.20 -0.38 1.76
C ASP A 53 10.06 -0.03 0.53
N GLU A 54 9.77 -0.64 -0.62
CA GLU A 54 10.44 -0.35 -1.88
C GLU A 54 10.20 1.09 -2.33
N ARG A 55 8.97 1.60 -2.20
CA ARG A 55 8.67 3.02 -2.47
C ARG A 55 9.53 3.94 -1.60
N ASP A 56 9.66 3.62 -0.32
CA ASP A 56 10.40 4.46 0.63
C ASP A 56 11.91 4.39 0.38
N ARG A 57 12.42 3.23 -0.03
CA ARG A 57 13.77 3.07 -0.54
C ARG A 57 14.02 3.90 -1.80
N LEU A 58 13.17 3.77 -2.82
CA LEU A 58 13.27 4.54 -4.07
C LEU A 58 13.15 6.05 -3.85
N LYS A 59 12.34 6.49 -2.88
CA LYS A 59 12.27 7.92 -2.49
C LYS A 59 13.57 8.43 -1.87
N LYS A 60 14.30 7.60 -1.13
CA LYS A 60 15.62 7.94 -0.58
C LYS A 60 16.70 7.94 -1.66
N GLU A 61 16.67 6.95 -2.55
CA GLU A 61 17.66 6.78 -3.64
C GLU A 61 17.57 7.87 -4.71
N GLN A 62 16.37 8.37 -5.02
CA GLN A 62 16.18 9.52 -5.93
C GLN A 62 16.53 10.88 -5.29
N GLY A 63 17.30 10.89 -4.20
CA GLY A 63 17.57 12.06 -3.38
C GLY A 63 17.86 13.36 -4.15
N GLY A 64 17.09 14.40 -3.84
CA GLY A 64 17.64 15.73 -3.64
C GLY A 64 17.51 16.06 -2.15
N PRO A 65 18.35 16.92 -1.56
CA PRO A 65 18.20 17.28 -0.16
C PRO A 65 16.76 17.72 0.07
N THR A 66 16.14 17.32 1.18
CA THR A 66 15.16 18.20 1.80
C THR A 66 15.93 19.47 2.13
N LYS A 67 16.11 20.35 1.12
CA LYS A 67 16.59 21.71 1.27
C LYS A 67 15.72 22.23 2.38
N GLY A 68 16.33 22.45 3.54
CA GLY A 68 15.63 22.77 4.76
C GLY A 68 14.55 23.76 4.39
N ARG A 69 13.29 23.33 4.47
CA ARG A 69 12.19 24.27 4.47
C ARG A 69 12.28 24.86 5.87
N VAL A 70 13.29 25.72 6.06
CA VAL A 70 13.38 26.65 7.16
C VAL A 70 12.03 27.31 7.11
N LEU A 71 11.20 26.96 8.09
CA LEU A 71 9.96 27.65 8.35
C LEU A 71 10.41 29.08 8.62
N GLY A 72 10.33 29.91 7.57
CA GLY A 72 10.70 31.31 7.62
C GLY A 72 10.12 31.89 8.89
N GLY A 73 11.01 32.39 9.75
CA GLY A 73 10.65 32.84 11.08
C GLY A 73 9.47 33.78 11.00
N ARG A 74 8.43 33.47 11.77
CA ARG A 74 7.44 34.48 12.13
C ARG A 74 8.16 35.48 13.02
N SER A 75 8.45 36.67 12.49
CA SER A 75 8.72 37.82 13.33
C SER A 75 7.41 38.20 14.01
N TRP A 76 7.43 38.17 15.34
CA TRP A 76 6.46 38.89 16.16
C TRP A 76 6.78 40.38 16.14
#